data_AF-A0A0F9BL55-F1
#
_entry.id   AF-A0A0F9BL55-F1
#
_cell.length_a   1.000
_cell.length_b   1.000
_cell.length_c   1.000
_cell.angle_alpha   90.00
_cell.angle_beta   90.00
_cell.angle_gamma   90.00
#
_symmetry.space_group_name_H-M   'P 1'
#
loop_
_entity.id
_entity.type
_entity.pdbx_description
1 polymer ?
#
loop_
_entity_poly.entity_id
_entity_poly.type
_entity_poly.pdbx_seq_one_letter_code
_entity_poly.pdbx_strand_id
1 'polypeptide(L)'
;CSFPLKGDKFDHLWKEMEEKLKRKTLEEIKEEESEEEPLFKKIREEGVKRELPLIFYTLGAISKEKIKIEEGKIISKGQEIDGYCLNKEIEKEIKNETD
;
A
#
# COMPACT_ATOMS: atom_id res chain seq x y z
N CYS A 1 -11.00 5.71 -1.25
CA CYS A 1 -9.75 4.93 -1.19
C CYS A 1 -8.65 5.73 -1.88
N SER A 2 -7.48 5.92 -1.25
CA SER A 2 -6.38 6.72 -1.83
C SER A 2 -5.53 5.94 -2.84
N PHE A 3 -5.53 4.60 -2.76
CA PHE A 3 -4.79 3.70 -3.64
C PHE A 3 -5.75 2.63 -4.17
N PRO A 4 -6.46 2.89 -5.28
CA PRO A 4 -7.45 1.96 -5.80
C PRO A 4 -6.78 0.70 -6.34
N LEU A 5 -7.30 -0.47 -5.95
CA LEU A 5 -6.93 -1.76 -6.54
C LEU A 5 -7.76 -2.08 -7.81
N LYS A 6 -8.38 -1.07 -8.42
CA LYS A 6 -9.21 -1.17 -9.63
C LYS A 6 -8.84 -0.02 -10.58
N GLY A 7 -9.16 -0.16 -11.86
CA GLY A 7 -8.75 0.73 -12.94
C GLY A 7 -7.70 0.07 -13.84
N ASP A 8 -7.26 0.78 -14.88
CA ASP A 8 -6.51 0.24 -16.03
C ASP A 8 -5.38 -0.75 -15.69
N LYS A 9 -4.61 -0.48 -14.62
CA LYS A 9 -3.50 -1.35 -14.16
C LYS A 9 -3.95 -2.70 -13.61
N PHE A 10 -5.17 -2.81 -13.11
CA PHE A 10 -5.69 -3.97 -12.37
C PHE A 10 -6.91 -4.61 -13.04
N ASP A 11 -7.68 -3.89 -13.85
CA ASP A 11 -8.95 -4.39 -14.37
C ASP A 11 -8.80 -5.67 -15.23
N HIS A 12 -7.70 -5.80 -15.96
CA HIS A 12 -7.40 -7.03 -16.71
C HIS A 12 -7.05 -8.19 -15.77
N LEU A 13 -6.25 -7.95 -14.72
CA LEU A 13 -5.87 -8.96 -13.73
C LEU A 13 -7.06 -9.44 -12.90
N TRP A 14 -7.99 -8.55 -12.56
CA TRP A 14 -9.25 -8.94 -11.92
C TRP A 14 -10.10 -9.84 -12.81
N LYS A 15 -10.23 -9.52 -14.11
CA LYS A 15 -10.94 -10.39 -15.05
C LYS A 15 -10.29 -11.78 -15.14
N GLU A 16 -8.96 -11.84 -15.19
CA GLU A 16 -8.24 -13.12 -15.20
C GLU A 16 -8.50 -13.93 -13.92
N MET A 17 -8.45 -13.31 -12.75
CA MET A 17 -8.81 -13.94 -11.48
C MET A 17 -10.27 -14.43 -11.47
N GLU A 18 -11.21 -13.62 -11.94
CA GLU A 18 -12.62 -14.02 -12.06
C GLU A 18 -12.81 -15.23 -12.97
N GLU A 19 -12.07 -15.34 -14.08
CA GLU A 19 -12.11 -16.52 -14.95
C GLU A 19 -11.51 -17.76 -14.27
N LYS A 20 -10.44 -17.63 -13.47
CA LYS A 20 -9.88 -18.73 -12.68
C LYS A 20 -10.90 -19.23 -11.66
N LEU A 21 -11.57 -18.33 -10.95
CA LEU A 21 -12.56 -18.64 -9.91
C LEU A 21 -13.83 -19.33 -10.43
N LYS A 22 -14.09 -19.29 -11.75
CA LYS A 22 -15.16 -20.11 -12.36
C LYS A 22 -14.84 -21.60 -12.39
N ARG A 23 -13.56 -21.97 -12.25
CA ARG A 23 -13.06 -23.35 -12.44
C ARG A 23 -12.36 -23.92 -11.22
N LYS A 24 -11.85 -23.04 -10.34
CA LYS A 24 -11.09 -23.39 -9.14
C LYS A 24 -11.57 -22.58 -7.95
N THR A 25 -11.37 -23.09 -6.75
CA THR A 25 -11.54 -22.32 -5.52
C THR A 25 -10.36 -21.36 -5.32
N LEU A 26 -10.54 -20.37 -4.44
CA LEU A 26 -9.46 -19.46 -4.08
C LEU A 26 -8.33 -20.21 -3.37
N GLU A 27 -8.66 -21.22 -2.57
CA GLU A 27 -7.72 -22.09 -1.89
C GLU A 27 -6.84 -22.87 -2.88
N GLU A 28 -7.43 -23.45 -3.92
CA GLU A 28 -6.70 -24.16 -4.98
C GLU A 28 -5.74 -23.21 -5.73
N ILE A 29 -6.22 -22.01 -6.10
CA ILE A 29 -5.38 -20.98 -6.75
C ILE A 29 -4.22 -20.58 -5.85
N LYS A 30 -4.46 -20.42 -4.54
CA LYS A 30 -3.43 -20.05 -3.55
C LYS A 30 -2.39 -21.16 -3.38
N GLU A 31 -2.80 -22.42 -3.36
CA GLU A 31 -1.88 -23.55 -3.25
C GLU A 31 -1.01 -23.73 -4.50
N GLU A 32 -1.58 -23.50 -5.69
CA GLU A 32 -0.88 -23.67 -6.97
C GLU A 32 0.03 -22.49 -7.35
N GLU A 33 -0.46 -21.25 -7.20
CA GLU A 33 0.21 -20.05 -7.72
C GLU A 33 0.84 -19.21 -6.61
N SER A 34 0.25 -19.19 -5.41
CA SER A 34 0.73 -18.41 -4.26
C SER A 34 1.06 -16.95 -4.64
N GLU A 35 2.28 -16.48 -4.35
CA GLU A 35 2.72 -15.10 -4.64
C GLU A 35 2.94 -14.82 -6.14
N GLU A 36 2.98 -15.85 -6.99
CA GLU A 36 3.13 -15.71 -8.43
C GLU A 36 1.79 -15.45 -9.15
N GLU A 37 0.67 -15.52 -8.43
CA GLU A 37 -0.64 -15.15 -8.99
C GLU A 37 -0.61 -13.69 -9.49
N PRO A 38 -0.91 -13.41 -10.78
CA PRO A 38 -0.70 -12.09 -11.38
C PRO A 38 -1.34 -10.90 -10.67
N LEU A 39 -2.60 -11.02 -10.22
CA LEU A 39 -3.28 -9.94 -9.50
C LEU A 39 -2.61 -9.69 -8.15
N PHE A 40 -2.36 -10.75 -7.37
CA PHE A 40 -1.68 -10.64 -6.07
C PHE A 40 -0.29 -10.02 -6.21
N LYS A 41 0.50 -10.53 -7.15
CA LYS A 41 1.85 -10.04 -7.46
C LYS A 41 1.82 -8.55 -7.79
N LYS A 42 0.87 -8.12 -8.63
CA LYS A 42 0.76 -6.70 -8.98
C LYS A 42 0.37 -5.81 -7.81
N ILE A 43 -0.54 -6.27 -6.95
CA ILE A 43 -0.90 -5.56 -5.72
C ILE A 43 0.33 -5.41 -4.81
N ARG A 44 1.15 -6.46 -4.68
CA ARG A 44 2.39 -6.41 -3.90
C ARG A 44 3.42 -5.46 -4.49
N GLU A 45 3.64 -5.50 -5.81
CA GLU A 45 4.54 -4.56 -6.50
C GLU A 45 4.15 -3.09 -6.23
N GLU A 46 2.87 -2.73 -6.39
CA GLU A 46 2.42 -1.36 -6.17
C GLU A 46 2.45 -0.97 -4.67
N GLY A 47 2.30 -1.94 -3.77
CA GLY A 47 2.46 -1.74 -2.32
C GLY A 47 3.92 -1.46 -1.93
N VAL A 48 4.87 -2.25 -2.44
CA VAL A 48 6.30 -2.13 -2.13
C VAL A 48 6.85 -0.76 -2.54
N LYS A 49 6.39 -0.18 -3.66
CA LYS A 49 6.75 1.18 -4.08
C LYS A 49 6.46 2.25 -3.01
N ARG A 50 5.54 2.00 -2.09
CA ARG A 50 5.13 2.93 -1.02
C ARG A 50 5.72 2.57 0.34
N GLU A 51 6.22 1.35 0.51
CA GLU A 51 6.66 0.83 1.81
C GLU A 51 7.92 1.53 2.31
N LEU A 52 8.98 1.59 1.50
CA LEU A 52 10.22 2.30 1.86
C LEU A 52 10.00 3.81 2.07
N PRO A 53 9.30 4.54 1.17
CA PRO A 53 8.97 5.94 1.41
C PRO A 53 8.16 6.14 2.70
N LEU A 54 7.18 5.27 2.98
CA LEU A 54 6.39 5.37 4.20
C LEU A 54 7.25 5.27 5.46
N ILE A 55 8.19 4.33 5.51
CA ILE A 55 9.13 4.20 6.63
C ILE A 55 9.98 5.48 6.75
N PHE A 56 10.59 5.93 5.66
CA PHE A 56 11.46 7.11 5.64
C PHE A 56 10.73 8.38 6.10
N TYR A 57 9.56 8.66 5.54
CA TYR A 57 8.78 9.86 5.89
C TYR A 57 8.18 9.78 7.30
N THR A 58 7.87 8.58 7.80
CA THR A 58 7.45 8.37 9.19
C THR A 58 8.58 8.71 10.15
N LEU A 59 9.78 8.19 9.93
CA LEU A 59 10.97 8.53 10.73
C LEU A 59 11.27 10.02 10.68
N GLY A 60 11.15 10.64 9.50
CA GLY A 60 11.29 12.08 9.33
C GLY A 60 10.23 12.90 10.06
N ALA A 61 8.99 12.41 10.16
CA ALA A 61 7.92 13.08 10.90
C ALA A 61 8.16 13.05 12.42
N ILE A 62 8.67 11.94 12.94
CA ILE A 62 9.08 11.80 14.35
C ILE A 62 10.27 12.71 14.64
N SER A 63 11.34 12.63 13.84
CA SER A 63 12.57 13.41 14.05
C SER A 63 12.34 14.93 13.97
N LYS A 64 11.33 15.38 13.23
CA LYS A 64 10.98 16.81 13.10
C LYS A 64 9.88 17.26 14.07
N GLU A 65 9.54 16.42 15.06
CA GLU A 65 8.47 16.64 16.04
C GLU A 65 7.09 16.98 15.42
N LYS A 66 6.85 16.58 14.16
CA LYS A 66 5.52 16.71 13.54
C LYS A 66 4.52 15.77 14.22
N ILE A 67 5.03 14.64 14.70
CA ILE A 67 4.32 13.67 15.52
C ILE A 67 5.20 13.25 16.70
N LYS A 68 4.55 12.90 17.80
CA LYS A 68 5.14 12.27 18.99
C LYS A 68 4.40 10.97 19.28
N ILE A 69 5.12 10.02 19.87
CA ILE A 69 4.53 8.76 20.34
C ILE A 69 4.62 8.79 21.86
N GLU A 70 3.47 8.87 22.53
CA GLU A 70 3.36 9.00 23.98
C GLU A 70 2.37 7.95 24.47
N GLU A 71 2.79 7.05 25.37
CA GLU A 71 1.93 5.99 25.94
C GLU A 71 1.19 5.14 24.89
N GLY A 72 1.83 4.89 23.74
CA GLY A 72 1.24 4.13 22.62
C GLY A 72 0.27 4.93 21.74
N LYS A 73 0.11 6.24 22.00
CA LYS A 73 -0.73 7.15 21.24
C LYS A 73 0.11 8.04 20.34
N ILE A 74 -0.47 8.47 19.22
CA ILE A 74 0.16 9.42 18.30
C ILE A 74 -0.35 10.81 18.62
N ILE A 75 0.54 11.73 18.99
CA ILE A 75 0.21 13.12 19.27
C ILE A 75 0.75 14.00 18.13
N SER A 76 -0.09 14.85 17.55
CA SER A 76 0.32 15.88 16.59
C SER A 76 -0.30 17.21 16.96
N LYS A 77 0.52 18.27 17.00
CA LYS A 77 0.08 19.63 17.40
C LYS A 77 -0.66 19.65 18.75
N GLY A 78 -0.25 18.80 19.68
CA GLY A 78 -0.85 18.69 21.02
C GLY A 78 -2.18 17.93 21.08
N GLN A 79 -2.62 17.30 19.99
CA GLN A 79 -3.84 16.50 19.95
C GLN A 79 -3.50 15.03 19.63
N GLU A 80 -4.19 14.12 20.30
CA GLU A 80 -4.19 12.70 19.93
C GLU A 80 -4.86 12.52 18.57
N ILE A 81 -4.22 11.74 17.70
CA ILE A 81 -4.72 11.40 16.36
C ILE A 81 -4.61 9.89 16.12
N ASP A 82 -5.52 9.35 15.31
CA ASP A 82 -5.50 7.93 14.96
C ASP A 82 -4.33 7.56 14.03
N GLY A 83 -3.86 8.53 13.23
CA GLY A 83 -2.78 8.32 12.29
C GLY A 83 -2.35 9.59 11.58
N TYR A 84 -1.08 9.64 11.19
CA TYR A 84 -0.51 10.78 10.47
C TYR A 84 -0.43 10.46 8.97
N CYS A 85 -1.23 11.15 8.16
CA CYS A 85 -1.29 10.89 6.73
C CYS A 85 -0.07 11.47 6.00
N LEU A 86 0.69 10.60 5.32
CA LEU A 86 1.89 10.94 4.54
C LEU A 86 1.69 10.77 3.01
N ASN A 87 0.44 10.60 2.55
CA ASN A 87 0.16 10.29 1.15
C ASN A 87 0.72 11.34 0.18
N LYS A 88 0.70 12.62 0.56
CA LYS A 88 1.19 13.70 -0.31
C LYS A 88 2.69 13.61 -0.53
N GLU A 89 3.45 13.37 0.53
CA GLU A 89 4.90 13.22 0.52
C GLU A 89 5.30 11.97 -0.27
N ILE A 90 4.67 10.83 0.02
CA ILE A 90 4.96 9.55 -0.63
C ILE A 90 4.63 9.59 -2.13
N GLU A 91 3.46 10.09 -2.51
CA GLU A 91 3.07 10.16 -3.93
C GLU A 91 3.91 11.18 -4.72
N LYS A 92 4.47 12.19 -4.04
CA LYS A 92 5.44 13.09 -4.67
C LYS A 92 6.77 12.39 -4.90
N GLU A 93 7.26 11.61 -3.94
CA GLU A 93 8.51 10.84 -4.06
C GLU A 93 8.45 9.88 -5.24
N ILE A 94 7.39 9.06 -5.30
CA ILE A 94 7.21 8.03 -6.33
C ILE A 94 7.17 8.64 -7.74
N LYS A 95 6.59 9.84 -7.89
CA LYS A 95 6.57 10.55 -9.18
C LYS A 95 7.97 11.03 -9.59
N ASN A 96 8.77 11.52 -8.66
CA ASN A 96 10.12 12.01 -8.96
C ASN A 96 11.10 10.88 -9.32
N GLU A 97 10.87 9.64 -8.85
CA GLU A 97 11.67 8.47 -9.26
C GLU A 97 11.35 7.98 -10.68
N THR A 98 10.27 8.45 -11.30
CA THR A 98 9.84 8.03 -12.66
C THR A 98 10.17 9.03 -13.77
N ASP A 99 10.85 10.13 -13.44
CA ASP A 99 11.43 11.13 -14.37
C ASP A 99 12.94 10.89 -14.55
#